data_AF-A0A2G5U1A0-F1
#
_entry.id   AF-A0A2G5U1A0-F1
#
_cell.length_a   1.000
_cell.length_b   1.000
_cell.length_c   1.000
_cell.angle_alpha   90.00
_cell.angle_beta   90.00
_cell.angle_gamma   90.00
#
_symmetry.space_group_name_H-M   'P 1'
#
loop_
_entity.id
_entity.type
_entity.pdbx_description
1 polymer ?
#
loop_
_entity_poly.entity_id
_entity_poly.type
_entity_poly.pdbx_seq_one_letter_code
_entity_poly.pdbx_strand_id
1 'polypeptide(L)'
;MSKEEILKIPREEFFKSVKMEYRRYFEPFEEPESVYPDGRVNIDCPCLHSALAHRCGYLIRQALVCFNASKTTPRGMDCEKEFMTHAICTEEAKSQN
;
A
#
# COMPACT_ATOMS: atom_id res chain seq x y z
N MET A 1 22.93 -13.28 -25.44
CA MET A 1 22.37 -14.63 -25.38
C MET A 1 22.67 -15.18 -23.99
N SER A 2 21.69 -15.20 -23.10
CA SER A 2 21.87 -15.80 -21.76
C SER A 2 22.06 -17.30 -21.91
N LYS A 3 23.08 -17.86 -21.25
CA LYS A 3 23.30 -19.30 -21.17
C LYS A 3 22.13 -19.92 -20.41
N GLU A 4 21.43 -20.87 -21.01
CA GLU A 4 20.44 -21.67 -20.28
C GLU A 4 21.21 -22.64 -19.37
N GLU A 5 21.00 -22.52 -18.06
CA GLU A 5 21.59 -23.40 -17.06
C GLU A 5 20.47 -24.15 -16.35
N ILE A 6 20.56 -25.49 -16.32
CA ILE A 6 19.60 -26.36 -15.65
C ILE A 6 20.09 -26.59 -14.22
N LEU A 7 19.46 -25.91 -13.26
CA LEU A 7 19.69 -26.15 -11.83
C LEU A 7 18.94 -27.41 -11.39
N LYS A 8 19.66 -28.42 -10.91
CA LYS A 8 19.10 -29.67 -10.37
C LYS A 8 19.21 -29.68 -8.85
N ILE A 9 18.08 -29.88 -8.16
CA ILE A 9 18.06 -30.06 -6.70
C ILE A 9 18.33 -31.54 -6.38
N PRO A 10 19.30 -31.85 -5.50
CA PRO A 10 19.54 -33.21 -5.05
C PRO A 10 18.39 -33.74 -4.19
N ARG A 11 18.16 -35.06 -4.22
CA ARG A 11 17.05 -35.73 -3.53
C ARG A 11 17.02 -35.41 -2.04
N GLU A 12 18.19 -35.38 -1.41
CA GLU A 12 18.38 -35.16 0.01
C GLU A 12 18.04 -33.72 0.41
N GLU A 13 18.20 -32.77 -0.51
CA GLU A 13 17.79 -31.38 -0.31
C GLU A 13 16.30 -31.19 -0.55
N PHE A 14 15.71 -31.92 -1.50
CA PHE A 14 14.27 -31.91 -1.76
C PHE A 14 13.45 -32.31 -0.52
N PHE A 15 13.94 -33.26 0.28
CA PHE A 15 13.25 -33.70 1.50
C PHE A 15 13.56 -32.86 2.75
N LYS A 16 14.44 -31.86 2.66
CA LYS A 16 14.70 -30.95 3.79
C LYS A 16 13.61 -29.90 3.86
N SER A 17 13.29 -29.47 5.08
CA SER A 17 12.51 -28.26 5.29
C SER A 17 13.22 -27.08 4.65
N VAL A 18 12.44 -26.17 4.06
CA VAL A 18 12.95 -24.92 3.49
C VAL A 18 13.84 -24.20 4.51
N LYS A 19 15.00 -23.71 4.08
CA LYS A 19 15.90 -22.94 4.96
C LYS A 19 15.19 -21.71 5.51
N MET A 20 15.53 -21.36 6.76
CA MET A 20 14.95 -20.21 7.47
C MET A 20 15.10 -18.89 6.69
N GLU A 21 16.16 -18.72 5.91
CA GLU A 21 16.38 -17.54 5.05
C GLU A 21 15.29 -17.35 3.98
N TYR A 22 14.61 -18.43 3.57
CA TYR A 22 13.52 -18.39 2.58
C TYR A 22 12.13 -18.33 3.22
N ARG A 23 12.02 -18.38 4.54
CA ARG A 23 10.75 -18.35 5.29
C ARG A 23 9.83 -17.22 4.83
N ARG A 24 10.37 -16.03 4.54
CA ARG A 24 9.66 -14.85 4.05
C ARG A 24 8.86 -15.05 2.75
N TYR A 25 9.16 -16.10 1.98
CA TYR A 25 8.47 -16.43 0.73
C TYR A 25 7.30 -17.42 0.95
N PHE A 26 7.21 -18.04 2.13
CA PHE A 26 6.22 -19.07 2.47
C PHE A 26 5.28 -18.64 3.59
N GLU A 27 5.71 -17.75 4.49
CA GLU A 27 4.81 -17.11 5.44
C GLU A 27 3.93 -16.07 4.70
N PRO A 28 2.64 -15.97 5.03
CA PRO A 28 1.79 -14.90 4.51
C PRO A 28 2.51 -13.58 4.73
N PHE A 29 2.54 -12.73 3.70
CA PHE A 29 3.05 -11.38 3.86
C PHE A 29 2.29 -10.75 5.04
N GLU A 30 2.97 -10.40 6.13
CA GLU A 30 2.37 -9.55 7.15
C GLU A 30 2.00 -8.27 6.42
N GLU A 31 0.70 -8.12 6.09
CA GLU A 31 0.24 -6.95 5.37
C GLU A 31 0.58 -5.75 6.24
N PRO A 32 1.43 -4.82 5.75
CA PRO A 32 1.81 -3.67 6.54
C PRO A 32 0.53 -2.94 6.93
N GLU A 33 0.33 -2.74 8.24
CA GLU A 33 -0.87 -2.06 8.75
C GLU A 33 -1.05 -0.74 8.00
N SER A 34 -2.27 -0.49 7.52
CA SER A 34 -2.60 0.70 6.74
C SER A 34 -2.52 1.99 7.55
N VAL A 35 -2.56 1.87 8.89
CA VAL A 35 -2.49 2.97 9.85
C VAL A 35 -1.58 2.56 11.00
N TYR A 36 -0.61 3.40 11.32
CA TYR A 36 0.27 3.24 12.47
C TYR A 36 -0.50 3.41 13.80
N PRO A 37 0.02 2.88 14.92
CA PRO A 37 -0.58 3.05 16.25
C PRO A 37 -0.76 4.51 16.68
N ASP A 38 0.02 5.44 16.10
CA ASP A 38 -0.07 6.88 16.34
C ASP A 38 -1.14 7.59 15.46
N GLY A 39 -1.85 6.83 14.62
CA GLY A 39 -2.91 7.33 13.73
C GLY A 39 -2.42 7.78 12.35
N ARG A 40 -1.11 7.80 12.08
CA ARG A 40 -0.59 8.15 10.75
C ARG A 40 -0.88 7.05 9.74
N VAL A 41 -1.13 7.42 8.50
CA VAL A 41 -1.34 6.47 7.39
C VAL A 41 0.01 5.89 6.95
N ASN A 42 0.07 4.58 6.74
CA ASN A 42 1.24 3.95 6.14
C ASN A 42 1.22 4.15 4.62
N ILE A 43 1.93 5.18 4.16
CA ILE A 43 1.99 5.54 2.74
C ILE A 43 2.76 4.53 1.88
N ASP A 44 3.52 3.63 2.50
CA ASP A 44 4.27 2.56 1.83
C ASP A 44 3.43 1.27 1.70
N CYS A 45 2.19 1.27 2.22
CA CYS A 45 1.28 0.14 2.11
C CYS A 45 0.85 -0.05 0.64
N PRO A 46 1.11 -1.23 0.03
CA PRO A 46 0.77 -1.52 -1.35
C PRO A 46 -0.67 -1.20 -1.77
N CYS A 47 -1.62 -1.38 -0.85
CA CYS A 47 -3.03 -1.10 -1.06
C CYS A 47 -3.32 0.38 -1.36
N LEU A 48 -2.50 1.29 -0.83
CA LEU A 48 -2.69 2.73 -0.99
C LEU A 48 -1.87 3.30 -2.16
N HIS A 49 -0.86 2.59 -2.65
CA HIS A 49 0.04 3.10 -3.69
C HIS A 49 -0.67 3.64 -4.92
N SER A 50 -1.72 2.97 -5.42
CA SER A 50 -2.46 3.43 -6.61
C SER A 50 -3.06 4.84 -6.41
N ALA A 51 -3.72 5.06 -5.27
CA ALA A 51 -4.31 6.36 -4.94
C ALA A 51 -3.21 7.41 -4.66
N LEU A 52 -2.11 7.02 -4.01
CA LEU A 52 -1.04 7.93 -3.62
C LEU A 52 -0.09 8.31 -4.76
N ALA A 53 0.04 7.45 -5.78
CA ALA A 53 0.85 7.68 -6.98
C ALA A 53 0.11 8.49 -8.05
N HIS A 54 -1.19 8.73 -7.88
CA HIS A 54 -1.94 9.62 -8.76
C HIS A 54 -1.37 11.05 -8.70
N ARG A 55 -1.54 11.86 -9.75
CA ARG A 55 -1.12 13.28 -9.75
C ARG A 55 -1.75 14.11 -8.62
N CYS A 56 -2.97 13.73 -8.20
CA CYS A 56 -3.67 14.30 -7.05
C CYS A 56 -3.37 13.57 -5.73
N GLY A 57 -2.41 12.65 -5.73
CA GLY A 57 -2.09 11.74 -4.62
C GLY A 57 -1.71 12.46 -3.33
N TYR A 58 -1.16 13.67 -3.42
CA TYR A 58 -0.86 14.49 -2.23
C TYR A 58 -2.12 14.97 -1.50
N LEU A 59 -3.22 15.20 -2.22
CA LEU A 59 -4.49 15.65 -1.64
C LEU A 59 -5.19 14.52 -0.90
N ILE A 60 -5.20 13.30 -1.46
CA ILE A 60 -5.76 12.15 -0.74
C ILE A 60 -4.94 11.79 0.49
N ARG A 61 -3.61 11.98 0.49
CA ARG A 61 -2.79 11.83 1.71
C ARG A 61 -3.27 12.78 2.82
N GLN A 62 -3.52 14.05 2.49
CA GLN A 62 -4.01 15.03 3.48
C GLN A 62 -5.39 14.65 4.00
N ALA A 63 -6.29 14.21 3.13
CA ALA A 63 -7.63 13.77 3.52
C ALA A 63 -7.60 12.54 4.44
N LEU A 64 -6.74 11.55 4.17
CA LEU A 64 -6.61 10.36 5.02
C LEU A 64 -6.00 10.67 6.39
N VAL A 65 -5.05 11.60 6.47
CA VAL A 65 -4.52 12.08 7.76
C VAL A 65 -5.61 12.78 8.58
N CYS A 66 -6.40 13.65 7.95
CA CYS A 66 -7.54 14.27 8.63
C CYS A 66 -8.55 13.22 9.11
N PHE A 67 -8.95 12.30 8.22
CA PHE A 67 -9.92 11.26 8.52
C PHE A 67 -9.48 10.38 9.69
N ASN A 68 -8.19 10.03 9.75
CA ASN A 68 -7.66 9.25 10.86
C ASN A 68 -7.66 10.01 12.19
N ALA A 69 -7.39 11.32 12.17
CA ALA A 69 -7.45 12.16 13.36
C ALA A 69 -8.89 12.51 13.81
N SER A 70 -9.86 12.42 12.89
CA SER A 70 -11.25 12.81 13.13
C SER A 70 -11.92 12.00 14.24
N LYS A 71 -12.65 12.73 15.09
CA LYS A 71 -13.46 12.18 16.20
C LYS A 71 -14.95 12.48 16.03
N THR A 72 -15.35 13.00 14.87
CA THR A 72 -16.76 13.31 14.57
C THR A 72 -17.57 12.03 14.37
N THR A 73 -18.90 12.11 14.49
CA THR A 73 -19.82 11.01 14.19
C THR A 73 -20.84 11.49 13.14
N PRO A 74 -20.80 10.98 11.90
CA PRO A 74 -19.84 10.00 11.35
C PRO A 74 -18.40 10.53 11.28
N ARG A 75 -17.42 9.61 11.34
CA ARG A 75 -15.99 9.97 11.27
C ARG A 75 -15.69 10.67 9.96
N GLY A 76 -14.93 11.75 10.03
CA GLY A 76 -14.47 12.51 8.86
C GLY A 76 -15.42 13.60 8.38
N MET A 77 -16.52 13.89 9.09
CA MET A 77 -17.39 15.03 8.74
C MET A 77 -16.65 16.37 8.74
N ASP A 78 -15.64 16.51 9.60
CA ASP A 78 -14.75 17.66 9.71
C ASP A 78 -13.67 17.72 8.61
N CYS A 79 -13.57 16.70 7.75
CA CYS A 79 -12.57 16.58 6.69
C CYS A 79 -13.16 16.78 5.28
N GLU A 80 -14.38 17.32 5.18
CA GLU A 80 -15.09 17.50 3.92
C GLU A 80 -14.25 18.29 2.91
N LYS A 81 -13.59 19.36 3.36
CA LYS A 81 -12.79 20.22 2.49
C LYS A 81 -11.63 19.46 1.82
N GLU A 82 -10.92 18.63 2.58
CA GLU A 82 -9.79 17.83 2.10
C GLU A 82 -10.26 16.81 1.05
N PHE A 83 -11.36 16.11 1.33
CA PHE A 83 -11.94 15.15 0.39
C PHE A 83 -12.48 15.84 -0.87
N MET A 84 -13.14 16.99 -0.74
CA MET A 84 -13.65 17.76 -1.88
C MET A 84 -12.51 18.27 -2.76
N THR A 85 -11.41 18.75 -2.15
CA THR A 85 -10.25 19.22 -2.91
C THR A 85 -9.62 18.08 -3.72
N HIS A 86 -9.49 16.88 -3.14
CA HIS A 86 -9.03 15.70 -3.86
C HIS A 86 -9.98 15.28 -5.00
N ALA A 87 -11.29 15.33 -4.75
CA ALA A 87 -12.30 14.98 -5.73
C ALA A 87 -12.27 15.92 -6.95
N ILE A 88 -12.19 17.24 -6.71
CA ILE A 88 -12.08 18.25 -7.77
C ILE A 88 -10.83 18.00 -8.62
N CYS A 89 -9.66 17.84 -7.99
CA CYS A 89 -8.42 17.58 -8.73
C CYS A 89 -8.50 16.30 -9.57
N THR A 90 -9.10 15.24 -9.02
CA THR A 90 -9.23 13.95 -9.72
C THR A 90 -10.17 14.05 -10.90
N GLU A 91 -11.24 14.84 -10.80
CA GLU A 91 -12.17 15.06 -11.91
C GLU A 91 -11.52 15.89 -13.03
N GLU A 92 -10.84 16.98 -12.68
CA GLU A 92 -10.06 17.79 -13.63
C GLU A 92 -8.92 17.00 -14.28
N ALA A 93 -8.38 16.01 -13.58
CA ALA A 93 -7.34 15.14 -14.11
C ALA A 93 -7.83 14.20 -15.21
N LYS A 94 -9.10 13.77 -15.16
CA LYS A 94 -9.70 12.92 -16.20
C LYS A 94 -9.90 13.69 -17.50
N SER A 95 -10.14 15.00 -17.43
CA SER A 95 -10.45 15.86 -18.57
C SER A 95 -9.24 16.22 -19.44
N GLN A 96 -8.03 15.82 -19.03
CA GLN A 96 -6.77 16.13 -19.71
C GLN A 96 -6.21 14.95 -20.53
N ASN A 97 -7.02 13.89 -20.72
CA ASN A 97 -6.71 12.70 -21.52
C ASN A 97 -7.64 12.58 -22.72
#